data_AF-A0A3B8KTF1-F1
#
_entry.id   AF-A0A3B8KTF1-F1
#
_cell.length_a   1.000
_cell.length_b   1.000
_cell.length_c   1.000
_cell.angle_alpha   90.00
_cell.angle_beta   90.00
_cell.angle_gamma   90.00
#
_symmetry.space_group_name_H-M   'P 1'
#
loop_
_entity.id
_entity.type
_entity.pdbx_description
1 polymer ?
#
loop_
_entity_poly.entity_id
_entity_poly.type
_entity_poly.pdbx_seq_one_letter_code
_entity_poly.pdbx_strand_id
1 'polypeptide(L)'
;RFLRPGDRVPSASLINIGSGGNGQFRYGVFATSDDSRLEQISPTNSKTVVLSITGKQLKERFAQQRKKNPASMGGMYIYRHHESPVLVKHPDWIASRTPNGQVNLRPLKEVFEFETRGIVAESDYLGTGVFYQDAALDAGQVDWDRRTVSQTQSAIVRWKMLFEALHQRDKLLWTNSRTGSAYYDITYYEASGAQKVPGKSWRDAADMDLMNKIYQVPGTIHVPLYWWNNGPDENTQVYQNHCLALALSPRDGAWTREVNGTLPPSADDGVLFEVIDEFRDARFVRIGLEPAWWNDLETQIESYTLQMDRTWFLNVISHRKKPSTVAASIDLARTRLDSRQPIFCWQHQARKALTAGSRYPAKQTDRYFTSTRLSVVEPSETRLKLSLADVPPEILRMCTINQIPAWIVEADGVAVQLRLSGTLGSSVTGRVDVPNTRLVLETTGNRNTKLAAWWNTNWGPARVQIDGLDVPHRVENSSGQHLLVFDVPKGPHQVQITP
;
A
#
# COMPACT_ATOMS: atom_id res chain seq x y z
N ARG A 1 -5.71 -14.64 -1.53
CA ARG A 1 -6.92 -14.15 -0.85
C ARG A 1 -6.73 -12.66 -0.58
N PHE A 2 -7.49 -11.77 -1.21
CA PHE A 2 -7.36 -10.32 -0.99
C PHE A 2 -7.86 -9.99 0.43
N LEU A 3 -7.10 -9.18 1.17
CA LEU A 3 -7.52 -8.67 2.48
C LEU A 3 -8.84 -7.92 2.30
N ARG A 4 -9.88 -8.37 3.01
CA ARG A 4 -11.20 -7.77 2.96
C ARG A 4 -11.15 -6.37 3.58
N PRO A 5 -12.00 -5.46 3.16
CA PRO A 5 -12.22 -4.20 3.87
C PRO A 5 -12.71 -4.45 5.29
N GLY A 6 -12.00 -3.91 6.28
CA GLY A 6 -12.23 -4.24 7.68
C GLY A 6 -11.52 -5.52 8.15
N ASP A 7 -10.92 -6.32 7.25
CA ASP A 7 -9.74 -7.08 7.66
C ASP A 7 -8.69 -6.01 7.94
N ARG A 8 -8.40 -5.80 9.22
CA ARG A 8 -7.25 -5.00 9.62
C ARG A 8 -6.08 -5.52 8.79
N VAL A 9 -5.39 -4.63 8.07
CA VAL A 9 -4.06 -4.95 7.51
C VAL A 9 -3.37 -5.78 8.57
N PRO A 10 -3.01 -7.04 8.27
CA PRO A 10 -2.57 -7.94 9.31
C PRO A 10 -1.48 -7.20 10.05
N SER A 11 -1.74 -6.92 11.34
CA SER A 11 -0.75 -6.33 12.22
C SER A 11 0.35 -7.38 12.31
N ALA A 12 1.22 -7.39 11.31
CA ALA A 12 2.28 -8.33 11.14
C ALA A 12 3.33 -7.86 12.11
N SER A 13 3.11 -8.21 13.37
CA SER A 13 4.10 -8.03 14.39
C SER A 13 5.18 -9.05 14.06
N LEU A 14 6.20 -8.62 13.32
CA LEU A 14 7.39 -9.42 13.11
C LEU A 14 7.98 -9.71 14.49
N ILE A 15 8.08 -10.97 14.88
CA ILE A 15 8.99 -11.31 15.96
C ILE A 15 10.36 -11.20 15.35
N ASN A 16 11.01 -10.07 15.66
CA ASN A 16 12.42 -9.93 15.40
C ASN A 16 13.17 -10.90 16.31
N ILE A 17 13.61 -12.02 15.75
CA ILE A 17 14.36 -13.04 16.48
C ILE A 17 15.85 -12.72 16.49
N GLY A 18 16.29 -11.79 15.62
CA GLY A 18 17.60 -11.17 15.69
C GLY A 18 17.84 -10.24 14.51
N SER A 19 17.81 -8.95 14.80
CA SER A 19 18.38 -7.91 13.94
C SER A 19 18.76 -6.69 14.78
N GLY A 20 19.81 -6.00 14.33
CA GLY A 20 20.31 -4.78 14.95
C GLY A 20 21.48 -5.01 15.88
N GLY A 21 22.65 -4.51 15.49
CA GLY A 21 23.85 -4.22 16.31
C GLY A 21 24.54 -5.36 17.06
N ASN A 22 23.82 -6.41 17.45
CA ASN A 22 24.21 -7.38 18.45
C ASN A 22 24.70 -8.71 17.87
N GLY A 23 24.46 -8.99 16.57
CA GLY A 23 24.93 -10.21 15.90
C GLY A 23 23.98 -10.77 14.84
N GLN A 24 24.38 -11.84 14.15
CA GLN A 24 23.55 -12.57 13.17
C GLN A 24 23.52 -14.07 13.49
N PHE A 25 22.47 -14.79 13.09
CA PHE A 25 22.40 -16.23 13.33
C PHE A 25 23.31 -17.02 12.39
N ARG A 26 23.73 -18.20 12.86
CA ARG A 26 24.43 -19.17 12.02
C ARG A 26 23.59 -19.56 10.80
N TYR A 27 24.25 -19.67 9.65
CA TYR A 27 23.62 -20.03 8.39
C TYR A 27 22.98 -21.43 8.43
N GLY A 28 21.84 -21.61 7.78
CA GLY A 28 21.25 -22.94 7.58
C GLY A 28 20.78 -23.67 8.84
N VAL A 29 20.63 -22.95 9.96
CA VAL A 29 20.03 -23.47 11.19
C VAL A 29 18.61 -22.93 11.32
N PHE A 30 17.67 -23.86 11.52
CA PHE A 30 16.22 -23.61 11.50
C PHE A 30 15.56 -24.25 12.73
N ALA A 31 14.60 -23.55 13.33
CA ALA A 31 13.80 -24.07 14.44
C ALA A 31 12.73 -25.03 13.91
N THR A 32 13.05 -26.31 13.80
CA THR A 32 12.15 -27.34 13.25
C THR A 32 11.68 -28.34 14.31
N SER A 33 12.15 -28.20 15.54
CA SER A 33 11.83 -29.02 16.71
C SER A 33 12.08 -28.25 18.01
N ASP A 34 11.58 -28.76 19.13
CA ASP A 34 11.79 -28.18 20.46
C ASP A 34 13.28 -28.06 20.83
N ASP A 35 14.08 -29.05 20.39
CA ASP A 35 15.52 -29.16 20.65
C ASP A 35 16.38 -28.42 19.62
N SER A 36 15.78 -27.90 18.54
CA SER A 36 16.51 -27.09 17.55
C SER A 36 17.14 -25.89 18.25
N ARG A 37 18.45 -25.72 18.11
CA ARG A 37 19.20 -24.64 18.79
C ARG A 37 19.74 -23.64 17.78
N LEU A 38 19.28 -22.40 17.88
CA LEU A 38 19.71 -21.29 17.05
C LEU A 38 20.69 -20.43 17.85
N GLU A 39 21.85 -20.15 17.25
CA GLU A 39 22.90 -19.35 17.86
C GLU A 39 23.12 -18.07 17.06
N GLN A 40 22.97 -16.93 17.73
CA GLN A 40 23.37 -15.63 17.23
C GLN A 40 24.83 -15.39 17.61
N ILE A 41 25.60 -14.93 16.64
CA ILE A 41 27.04 -14.78 16.72
C ILE A 41 27.40 -13.29 16.72
N SER A 42 28.42 -12.92 17.51
CA SER A 42 28.91 -11.54 17.60
C SER A 42 29.29 -11.00 16.22
N PRO A 43 28.94 -9.73 15.91
CA PRO A 43 29.28 -9.12 14.62
C PRO A 43 30.79 -8.94 14.42
N THR A 44 31.57 -8.93 15.50
CA THR A 44 33.02 -8.72 15.49
C THR A 44 33.84 -9.99 15.73
N ASN A 45 33.21 -11.07 16.22
CA ASN A 45 33.90 -12.33 16.50
C ASN A 45 33.01 -13.56 16.27
N SER A 46 33.29 -14.31 15.21
CA SER A 46 32.52 -15.50 14.81
C SER A 46 32.52 -16.66 15.82
N LYS A 47 33.44 -16.65 16.78
CA LYS A 47 33.54 -17.67 17.84
C LYS A 47 32.68 -17.35 19.05
N THR A 48 32.19 -16.12 19.18
CA THR A 48 31.41 -15.69 20.34
C THR A 48 29.92 -15.81 20.03
N VAL A 49 29.26 -16.72 20.74
CA VAL A 49 27.78 -16.81 20.77
C VAL A 49 27.27 -15.74 21.72
N VAL A 50 26.47 -14.81 21.21
CA VAL A 50 25.86 -13.72 22.00
C VAL A 50 24.46 -14.07 22.50
N LEU A 51 23.77 -14.97 21.79
CA LEU A 51 22.45 -15.47 22.16
C LEU A 51 22.30 -16.90 21.66
N SER A 52 21.73 -17.76 22.50
CA SER A 52 21.30 -19.09 22.13
C SER A 52 19.83 -19.23 22.46
N ILE A 53 19.03 -19.67 21.51
CA ILE A 53 17.59 -19.85 21.66
C ILE A 53 17.16 -21.20 21.08
N THR A 54 16.26 -21.90 21.79
CA THR A 54 15.71 -23.16 21.31
C THR A 54 14.42 -22.96 20.51
N GLY A 55 14.06 -23.94 19.68
CA GLY A 55 12.80 -23.95 18.96
C GLY A 55 11.60 -23.87 19.91
N LYS A 56 11.66 -24.56 21.05
CA LYS A 56 10.63 -24.46 22.11
C LYS A 56 10.46 -23.03 22.61
N GLN A 57 11.57 -22.36 22.94
CA GLN A 57 11.53 -20.97 23.41
C GLN A 57 10.96 -20.02 22.34
N LEU A 58 11.29 -20.23 21.06
CA LEU A 58 10.71 -19.48 19.95
C LEU A 58 9.21 -19.71 19.81
N LYS A 59 8.77 -20.97 19.84
CA LYS A 59 7.36 -21.35 19.75
C LYS A 59 6.54 -20.74 20.89
N GLU A 60 7.08 -20.73 22.10
CA GLU A 60 6.47 -20.07 23.27
C GLU A 60 6.35 -18.55 23.06
N ARG A 61 7.36 -17.88 22.49
CA ARG A 61 7.29 -16.45 22.16
C ARG A 61 6.17 -16.15 21.16
N PHE A 62 6.05 -16.92 20.08
CA PHE A 62 4.95 -16.79 19.12
C PHE A 62 3.58 -17.05 19.77
N ALA A 63 3.47 -18.07 20.62
CA ALA A 63 2.24 -18.35 21.34
C ALA A 63 1.85 -17.20 22.29
N GLN A 64 2.80 -16.62 23.02
CA GLN A 64 2.54 -15.46 23.89
C GLN A 64 2.10 -14.22 23.10
N GLN A 65 2.71 -13.96 21.94
CA GLN A 65 2.31 -12.84 21.11
C GLN A 65 0.90 -13.03 20.54
N ARG A 66 0.57 -14.24 20.07
CA ARG A 66 -0.80 -14.58 19.63
C ARG A 66 -1.82 -14.45 20.75
N LYS A 67 -1.45 -14.74 22.01
CA LYS A 67 -2.33 -14.46 23.17
C LYS A 67 -2.58 -12.96 23.36
N LYS A 68 -1.55 -12.12 23.17
CA LYS A 68 -1.66 -10.66 23.32
C LYS A 68 -2.41 -10.01 22.14
N ASN A 69 -2.19 -10.52 20.94
CA ASN A 69 -2.84 -10.08 19.72
C ASN A 69 -3.20 -11.31 18.85
N PRO A 70 -4.42 -11.85 19.00
CA PRO A 70 -4.89 -13.01 18.23
C PRO A 70 -4.91 -12.79 16.72
N ALA A 71 -4.90 -11.52 16.27
CA ALA A 71 -4.88 -11.15 14.86
C ALA A 71 -3.45 -11.00 14.29
N SER A 72 -2.40 -11.14 15.10
CA SER A 72 -1.03 -11.13 14.59
C SER A 72 -0.76 -12.43 13.84
N MET A 73 -0.44 -12.32 12.54
CA MET A 73 -0.08 -13.48 11.72
C MET A 73 1.29 -14.07 12.13
N GLY A 74 2.07 -13.35 12.94
CA GLY A 74 3.40 -13.73 13.38
C GLY A 74 4.37 -13.78 12.19
N GLY A 75 5.28 -12.83 12.09
CA GLY A 75 6.34 -12.89 11.09
C GLY A 75 7.67 -13.30 11.71
N MET A 76 8.50 -13.99 10.93
CA MET A 76 9.85 -14.36 11.33
C MET A 76 10.86 -13.52 10.57
N TYR A 77 11.74 -12.82 11.30
CA TYR A 77 12.91 -12.15 10.74
C TYR A 77 14.18 -12.74 11.34
N ILE A 78 15.03 -13.34 10.51
CA ILE A 78 16.30 -13.94 10.95
C ILE A 78 17.37 -13.70 9.89
N TYR A 79 18.36 -12.87 10.21
CA TYR A 79 19.58 -12.77 9.41
C TYR A 79 20.48 -13.99 9.63
N ARG A 80 20.81 -14.68 8.54
CA ARG A 80 21.62 -15.89 8.53
C ARG A 80 22.82 -15.70 7.62
N HIS A 81 23.95 -15.28 8.18
CA HIS A 81 25.15 -14.97 7.40
C HIS A 81 26.46 -15.44 8.03
N HIS A 82 26.44 -16.04 9.22
CA HIS A 82 27.65 -16.58 9.82
C HIS A 82 27.87 -18.05 9.48
N GLU A 83 29.14 -18.45 9.48
CA GLU A 83 29.52 -19.86 9.31
C GLU A 83 28.78 -20.80 10.27
N SER A 84 28.41 -21.96 9.73
CA SER A 84 27.70 -23.00 10.48
C SER A 84 28.18 -24.39 10.06
N PRO A 85 27.83 -25.44 10.82
CA PRO A 85 28.17 -26.82 10.48
C PRO A 85 27.70 -27.26 9.09
N VAL A 86 26.66 -26.63 8.52
CA VAL A 86 26.18 -26.97 7.17
C VAL A 86 27.23 -26.61 6.11
N LEU A 87 27.94 -25.50 6.30
CA LEU A 87 28.94 -25.01 5.35
C LEU A 87 30.28 -25.73 5.47
N VAL A 88 30.53 -26.43 6.59
CA VAL A 88 31.64 -27.38 6.70
C VAL A 88 31.41 -28.59 5.79
N LYS A 89 30.15 -29.03 5.66
CA LYS A 89 29.76 -30.14 4.78
C LYS A 89 29.63 -29.71 3.32
N HIS A 90 29.37 -28.42 3.08
CA HIS A 90 29.19 -27.84 1.75
C HIS A 90 30.12 -26.63 1.55
N PRO A 91 31.44 -26.85 1.54
CA PRO A 91 32.39 -25.76 1.31
C PRO A 91 32.24 -25.14 -0.08
N ASP A 92 31.69 -25.90 -1.03
CA ASP A 92 31.37 -25.47 -2.38
C ASP A 92 30.25 -24.41 -2.44
N TRP A 93 29.43 -24.27 -1.41
CA TRP A 93 28.36 -23.25 -1.41
C TRP A 93 28.87 -21.82 -1.20
N ILE A 94 30.12 -21.67 -0.77
CA ILE A 94 30.65 -20.40 -0.28
C ILE A 94 31.27 -19.61 -1.43
N ALA A 95 30.80 -18.36 -1.61
CA ALA A 95 31.32 -17.43 -2.60
C ALA A 95 32.59 -16.73 -2.12
N SER A 96 32.50 -16.23 -0.89
CA SER A 96 33.55 -15.48 -0.21
C SER A 96 33.28 -15.47 1.29
N ARG A 97 34.33 -15.14 2.04
CA ARG A 97 34.29 -15.02 3.50
C ARG A 97 34.94 -13.72 3.91
N THR A 98 34.29 -12.97 4.79
CA THR A 98 34.90 -11.82 5.45
C THR A 98 35.78 -12.30 6.63
N PRO A 99 36.73 -11.47 7.12
CA PRO A 99 37.58 -11.84 8.26
C PRO A 99 36.81 -12.15 9.55
N ASN A 100 35.63 -11.56 9.75
CA ASN A 100 34.73 -11.83 10.89
C ASN A 100 33.81 -13.04 10.67
N GLY A 101 34.05 -13.85 9.62
CA GLY A 101 33.32 -15.10 9.38
C GLY A 101 31.90 -14.93 8.85
N GLN A 102 31.59 -13.78 8.23
CA GLN A 102 30.38 -13.67 7.41
C GLN A 102 30.63 -14.36 6.08
N VAL A 103 29.65 -15.14 5.65
CA VAL A 103 29.68 -15.85 4.38
C VAL A 103 28.80 -15.10 3.39
N ASN A 104 29.34 -14.89 2.20
CA ASN A 104 28.50 -14.63 1.04
C ASN A 104 28.27 -15.97 0.34
N LEU A 105 27.01 -16.28 0.06
CA LEU A 105 26.62 -17.46 -0.70
C LEU A 105 26.24 -17.00 -2.10
N ARG A 106 26.71 -17.70 -3.12
CA ARG A 106 26.28 -17.39 -4.49
C ARG A 106 24.85 -17.86 -4.68
N PRO A 107 24.13 -17.35 -5.70
CA PRO A 107 22.85 -17.91 -6.06
C PRO A 107 23.03 -19.32 -6.65
N LEU A 108 23.11 -20.31 -5.77
CA LEU A 108 23.14 -21.72 -6.14
C LEU A 108 21.75 -22.29 -5.91
N LYS A 109 21.27 -23.07 -6.88
CA LYS A 109 19.94 -23.66 -6.82
C LYS A 109 19.80 -24.54 -5.57
N GLU A 110 20.83 -25.32 -5.26
CA GLU A 110 20.89 -26.25 -4.13
C GLU A 110 20.81 -25.51 -2.79
N VAL A 111 21.50 -24.36 -2.69
CA VAL A 111 21.46 -23.48 -1.52
C VAL A 111 20.05 -22.93 -1.34
N PHE A 112 19.43 -22.43 -2.41
CA PHE A 112 18.07 -21.89 -2.34
C PHE A 112 17.02 -22.96 -2.04
N GLU A 113 17.17 -24.16 -2.60
CA GLU A 113 16.29 -25.29 -2.30
C GLU A 113 16.43 -25.71 -0.83
N PHE A 114 17.65 -25.72 -0.29
CA PHE A 114 17.91 -25.98 1.11
C PHE A 114 17.30 -24.90 2.02
N GLU A 115 17.50 -23.62 1.72
CA GLU A 115 16.90 -22.50 2.45
C GLU A 115 15.38 -22.57 2.44
N THR A 116 14.78 -22.77 1.27
CA THR A 116 13.33 -22.82 1.11
C THR A 116 12.73 -23.93 1.95
N ARG A 117 13.30 -25.14 1.92
CA ARG A 117 12.84 -26.25 2.77
C ARG A 117 12.96 -25.92 4.26
N GLY A 118 14.09 -25.34 4.67
CA GLY A 118 14.32 -24.95 6.06
C GLY A 118 13.33 -23.88 6.55
N ILE A 119 13.12 -22.84 5.75
CA ILE A 119 12.18 -21.74 6.02
C ILE A 119 10.74 -22.26 6.15
N VAL A 120 10.30 -23.11 5.22
CA VAL A 120 8.95 -23.68 5.27
C VAL A 120 8.78 -24.54 6.52
N ALA A 121 9.73 -25.44 6.79
CA ALA A 121 9.67 -26.31 7.97
C ALA A 121 9.66 -25.52 9.29
N GLU A 122 10.48 -24.47 9.39
CA GLU A 122 10.52 -23.59 10.55
C GLU A 122 9.21 -22.81 10.71
N SER A 123 8.68 -22.27 9.61
CA SER A 123 7.40 -21.57 9.60
C SER A 123 6.25 -22.49 10.01
N ASP A 124 6.25 -23.76 9.58
CA ASP A 124 5.27 -24.76 10.00
C ASP A 124 5.37 -25.06 11.50
N TYR A 125 6.59 -25.31 11.99
CA TYR A 125 6.84 -25.65 13.39
C TYR A 125 6.43 -24.52 14.35
N LEU A 126 6.72 -23.27 14.00
CA LEU A 126 6.36 -22.07 14.76
C LEU A 126 4.89 -21.66 14.56
N GLY A 127 4.26 -22.15 13.50
CA GLY A 127 2.89 -21.83 13.10
C GLY A 127 2.74 -20.39 12.62
N THR A 128 3.70 -19.85 11.87
CA THR A 128 3.61 -18.48 11.33
C THR A 128 2.74 -18.43 10.07
N GLY A 129 2.02 -17.33 9.89
CA GLY A 129 1.26 -17.02 8.67
C GLY A 129 2.02 -16.12 7.68
N VAL A 130 3.12 -15.49 8.13
CA VAL A 130 4.00 -14.66 7.30
C VAL A 130 5.45 -15.11 7.47
N PHE A 131 6.19 -15.17 6.37
CA PHE A 131 7.64 -15.20 6.39
C PHE A 131 8.19 -13.87 5.90
N TYR A 132 9.13 -13.30 6.64
CA TYR A 132 9.77 -12.05 6.26
C TYR A 132 11.24 -12.26 5.89
N GLN A 133 11.61 -11.79 4.71
CA GLN A 133 12.97 -11.88 4.19
C GLN A 133 13.47 -10.49 3.81
N ASP A 134 14.43 -9.98 4.57
CA ASP A 134 15.19 -8.83 4.13
C ASP A 134 16.09 -9.25 2.97
N ALA A 135 16.08 -8.44 1.91
CA ALA A 135 16.70 -8.73 0.65
C ALA A 135 17.39 -7.48 0.13
N ALA A 136 18.71 -7.53 0.05
CA ALA A 136 19.45 -6.68 -0.86
C ALA A 136 19.48 -7.37 -2.24
N LEU A 137 19.57 -6.58 -3.30
CA LEU A 137 19.68 -7.03 -4.68
C LEU A 137 20.75 -8.14 -4.79
N ASP A 138 20.32 -9.39 -5.00
CA ASP A 138 21.24 -10.54 -5.19
C ASP A 138 21.94 -10.51 -6.56
N ALA A 139 21.56 -9.59 -7.46
CA ALA A 139 22.10 -9.45 -8.80
C ALA A 139 23.45 -8.72 -8.82
N GLY A 140 24.32 -9.07 -9.76
CA GLY A 140 25.62 -8.41 -9.96
C GLY A 140 26.76 -8.96 -9.10
N GLN A 141 26.52 -10.00 -8.30
CA GLN A 141 27.58 -10.67 -7.54
C GLN A 141 28.45 -11.53 -8.46
N VAL A 142 29.77 -11.32 -8.44
CA VAL A 142 30.73 -12.03 -9.31
C VAL A 142 31.36 -13.22 -8.60
N ASP A 143 31.43 -14.34 -9.31
CA ASP A 143 32.22 -15.52 -9.02
C ASP A 143 33.52 -15.52 -9.79
N TRP A 144 34.64 -15.14 -9.17
CA TRP A 144 35.93 -15.17 -9.85
C TRP A 144 36.48 -16.59 -10.03
N ASP A 145 36.16 -17.51 -9.11
CA ASP A 145 36.68 -18.88 -9.12
C ASP A 145 35.97 -19.74 -10.18
N ARG A 146 34.64 -19.61 -10.29
CA ARG A 146 33.81 -20.28 -11.31
C ARG A 146 33.56 -19.43 -12.56
N ARG A 147 34.00 -18.18 -12.57
CA ARG A 147 33.80 -17.22 -13.66
C ARG A 147 32.32 -17.02 -14.02
N THR A 148 31.46 -16.95 -13.01
CA THR A 148 30.01 -16.72 -13.17
C THR A 148 29.59 -15.40 -12.56
N VAL A 149 28.42 -14.89 -12.95
CA VAL A 149 27.84 -13.67 -12.39
C VAL A 149 26.39 -13.95 -12.02
N SER A 150 26.00 -13.59 -10.80
CA SER A 150 24.59 -13.60 -10.40
C SER A 150 23.82 -12.62 -11.27
N GLN A 151 22.81 -13.11 -11.98
CA GLN A 151 21.94 -12.28 -12.80
C GLN A 151 20.63 -12.02 -12.06
N THR A 152 19.91 -10.98 -12.48
CA THR A 152 18.55 -10.69 -11.99
C THR A 152 17.65 -11.93 -12.08
N GLN A 153 17.81 -12.76 -13.11
CA GLN A 153 17.06 -14.01 -13.27
C GLN A 153 17.26 -14.98 -12.11
N SER A 154 18.47 -15.08 -11.55
CA SER A 154 18.78 -15.96 -10.42
C SER A 154 18.02 -15.55 -9.16
N ALA A 155 17.92 -14.24 -8.92
CA ALA A 155 17.13 -13.69 -7.82
C ALA A 155 15.63 -13.96 -8.03
N ILE A 156 15.12 -13.79 -9.25
CA ILE A 156 13.72 -14.06 -9.59
C ILE A 156 13.35 -15.53 -9.34
N VAL A 157 14.19 -16.48 -9.76
CA VAL A 157 13.96 -17.92 -9.56
C VAL A 157 13.90 -18.26 -8.07
N ARG A 158 14.80 -17.68 -7.25
CA ARG A 158 14.78 -17.82 -5.80
C ARG A 158 13.45 -17.35 -5.21
N TRP A 159 13.03 -16.13 -5.55
CA TRP A 159 11.79 -15.56 -5.00
C TRP A 159 10.56 -16.35 -5.40
N LYS A 160 10.49 -16.79 -6.67
CA LYS A 160 9.42 -17.65 -7.16
C LYS A 160 9.31 -18.94 -6.35
N MET A 161 10.42 -19.64 -6.16
CA MET A 161 10.45 -20.91 -5.44
C MET A 161 9.99 -20.77 -3.99
N LEU A 162 10.47 -19.74 -3.29
CA LEU A 162 10.06 -19.47 -1.91
C LEU A 162 8.58 -19.07 -1.83
N PHE A 163 8.13 -18.20 -2.72
CA PHE A 163 6.73 -17.75 -2.80
C PHE A 163 5.78 -18.92 -3.03
N GLU A 164 6.05 -19.77 -4.03
CA GLU A 164 5.24 -20.95 -4.34
C GLU A 164 5.21 -21.95 -3.18
N ALA A 165 6.36 -22.21 -2.54
CA ALA A 165 6.44 -23.14 -1.42
C ALA A 165 5.66 -22.65 -0.18
N LEU A 166 5.67 -21.34 0.09
CA LEU A 166 4.88 -20.74 1.16
C LEU A 166 3.37 -20.74 0.84
N HIS A 167 3.00 -20.42 -0.40
CA HIS A 167 1.59 -20.38 -0.83
C HIS A 167 0.92 -21.75 -0.83
N GLN A 168 1.67 -22.83 -1.12
CA GLN A 168 1.19 -24.21 -0.95
C GLN A 168 0.78 -24.53 0.50
N ARG A 169 1.17 -23.69 1.47
CA ARG A 169 0.87 -23.82 2.90
C ARG A 169 -0.01 -22.68 3.43
N ASP A 170 -0.63 -21.88 2.56
CA ASP A 170 -1.44 -20.70 2.92
C ASP A 170 -0.66 -19.66 3.76
N LYS A 171 0.62 -19.46 3.43
CA LYS A 171 1.52 -18.49 4.09
C LYS A 171 1.90 -17.37 3.13
N LEU A 172 2.06 -16.15 3.66
CA LEU A 172 2.46 -14.98 2.89
C LEU A 172 3.98 -14.77 2.92
N LEU A 173 4.52 -14.25 1.82
CA LEU A 173 5.89 -13.77 1.70
C LEU A 173 5.94 -12.24 1.82
N TRP A 174 6.65 -11.75 2.83
CA TRP A 174 7.03 -10.35 2.97
C TRP A 174 8.53 -10.17 2.67
N THR A 175 8.89 -9.28 1.76
CA THR A 175 10.30 -9.04 1.43
C THR A 175 10.64 -7.55 1.26
N ASN A 176 11.91 -7.20 1.45
CA ASN A 176 12.46 -5.93 0.97
C ASN A 176 12.69 -6.03 -0.56
N SER A 177 11.64 -5.88 -1.38
CA SER A 177 11.83 -5.88 -2.83
C SER A 177 12.10 -4.45 -3.29
N ARG A 178 13.37 -4.02 -3.17
CA ARG A 178 13.85 -2.81 -3.83
C ARG A 178 13.77 -3.02 -5.35
N THR A 179 12.73 -2.47 -5.99
CA THR A 179 12.43 -2.49 -7.45
C THR A 179 12.66 -3.83 -8.18
N GLY A 180 11.60 -4.46 -8.70
CA GLY A 180 11.72 -5.46 -9.78
C GLY A 180 11.61 -6.95 -9.40
N SER A 181 11.23 -7.31 -8.17
CA SER A 181 10.68 -8.65 -7.92
C SER A 181 9.20 -8.69 -8.31
N ALA A 182 8.68 -9.86 -8.69
CA ALA A 182 7.25 -10.07 -8.94
C ALA A 182 6.63 -11.11 -7.99
N TYR A 183 7.43 -11.67 -7.06
CA TYR A 183 7.06 -12.79 -6.21
C TYR A 183 7.11 -12.36 -4.75
N TYR A 184 6.04 -11.74 -4.28
CA TYR A 184 5.80 -11.33 -2.90
C TYR A 184 4.32 -11.05 -2.69
N ASP A 185 3.87 -11.11 -1.45
CA ASP A 185 2.54 -10.63 -1.05
C ASP A 185 2.63 -9.21 -0.46
N ILE A 186 3.70 -8.97 0.29
CA ILE A 186 4.02 -7.68 0.91
C ILE A 186 5.45 -7.33 0.54
N THR A 187 5.66 -6.10 0.07
CA THR A 187 7.00 -5.54 -0.06
C THR A 187 7.13 -4.26 0.73
N TYR A 188 8.34 -4.00 1.21
CA TYR A 188 8.74 -2.65 1.54
C TYR A 188 9.93 -2.22 0.70
N TYR A 189 10.23 -0.92 0.69
CA TYR A 189 11.47 -0.41 0.13
C TYR A 189 12.09 0.69 0.99
N GLU A 190 13.41 0.62 1.11
CA GLU A 190 14.26 1.56 1.85
C GLU A 190 14.65 2.78 1.01
N ALA A 191 13.67 3.51 0.50
CA ALA A 191 13.95 4.67 -0.35
C ALA A 191 12.80 5.67 -0.47
N SER A 192 11.84 5.64 0.46
CA SER A 192 10.71 6.59 0.38
C SER A 192 11.20 8.03 0.47
N GLY A 193 10.42 8.94 -0.09
CA GLY A 193 10.67 10.37 -0.01
C GLY A 193 10.85 10.99 1.36
N ALA A 194 10.59 10.22 2.42
CA ALA A 194 10.84 10.63 3.79
C ALA A 194 12.33 10.61 4.18
N GLN A 195 13.23 9.99 3.40
CA GLN A 195 14.66 10.10 3.68
C GLN A 195 15.26 11.39 3.10
N LYS A 196 15.50 12.38 3.96
CA LYS A 196 16.43 13.48 3.68
C LYS A 196 17.84 12.94 3.50
N VAL A 197 18.24 12.71 2.24
CA VAL A 197 19.62 12.43 1.88
C VAL A 197 20.25 13.73 1.38
N PRO A 198 21.40 14.17 1.93
CA PRO A 198 22.09 15.35 1.43
C PRO A 198 22.27 15.31 -0.09
N GLY A 199 21.94 16.42 -0.76
CA GLY A 199 22.01 16.53 -2.22
C GLY A 199 20.82 15.95 -2.99
N LYS A 200 19.85 15.30 -2.33
CA LYS A 200 18.60 14.86 -2.96
C LYS A 200 17.49 15.90 -2.83
N SER A 201 16.64 15.95 -3.85
CA SER A 201 15.44 16.78 -3.96
C SER A 201 14.17 15.96 -3.74
N TRP A 202 13.01 16.62 -3.70
CA TRP A 202 11.72 15.94 -3.70
C TRP A 202 11.50 15.07 -4.96
N ARG A 203 12.20 15.37 -6.07
CA ARG A 203 12.08 14.58 -7.30
C ARG A 203 12.71 13.20 -7.18
N ASP A 204 13.83 13.10 -6.48
CA ASP A 204 14.50 11.81 -6.24
C ASP A 204 13.62 10.86 -5.41
N ALA A 205 12.88 11.46 -4.49
CA ALA A 205 11.86 10.82 -3.68
C ALA A 205 10.68 10.34 -4.54
N ALA A 206 10.09 11.26 -5.29
CA ALA A 206 8.99 11.00 -6.23
C ALA A 206 9.32 9.89 -7.24
N ASP A 207 10.53 9.89 -7.79
CA ASP A 207 11.01 8.88 -8.75
C ASP A 207 11.06 7.48 -8.14
N MET A 208 11.63 7.36 -6.95
CA MET A 208 11.72 6.08 -6.25
C MET A 208 10.33 5.53 -5.89
N ASP A 209 9.44 6.38 -5.36
CA ASP A 209 8.08 5.97 -5.00
C ASP A 209 7.25 5.59 -6.24
N LEU A 210 7.36 6.37 -7.33
CA LEU A 210 6.71 6.08 -8.60
C LEU A 210 7.22 4.76 -9.21
N MET A 211 8.53 4.52 -9.21
CA MET A 211 9.12 3.27 -9.69
C MET A 211 8.55 2.07 -8.95
N ASN A 212 8.44 2.14 -7.62
CA ASN A 212 7.82 1.06 -6.83
C ASN A 212 6.35 0.86 -7.17
N LYS A 213 5.61 1.93 -7.47
CA LYS A 213 4.21 1.82 -7.90
C LYS A 213 4.07 1.21 -9.30
N ILE A 214 4.96 1.53 -10.22
CA ILE A 214 4.96 0.99 -11.59
C ILE A 214 5.14 -0.54 -11.57
N TYR A 215 6.02 -1.06 -10.71
CA TYR A 215 6.28 -2.50 -10.60
C TYR A 215 5.33 -3.23 -9.64
N GLN A 216 4.32 -2.55 -9.07
CA GLN A 216 3.39 -3.19 -8.16
C GLN A 216 2.56 -4.26 -8.89
N VAL A 217 2.61 -5.49 -8.39
CA VAL A 217 1.77 -6.61 -8.87
C VAL A 217 0.34 -6.48 -8.30
N PRO A 218 -0.72 -6.81 -9.06
CA PRO A 218 -2.09 -6.84 -8.57
C PRO A 218 -2.26 -7.59 -7.24
N GLY A 219 -2.96 -7.00 -6.27
CA GLY A 219 -3.22 -7.63 -4.97
C GLY A 219 -2.08 -7.65 -3.96
N THR A 220 -0.92 -7.04 -4.30
CA THR A 220 0.21 -6.94 -3.37
C THR A 220 0.23 -5.64 -2.59
N ILE A 221 0.82 -5.67 -1.40
CA ILE A 221 0.95 -4.52 -0.49
C ILE A 221 2.35 -3.93 -0.65
N HIS A 222 2.44 -2.63 -0.93
CA HIS A 222 3.70 -1.90 -1.01
C HIS A 222 3.80 -0.89 0.13
N VAL A 223 4.83 -1.03 0.96
CA VAL A 223 5.04 -0.22 2.16
C VAL A 223 6.28 0.66 2.00
N PRO A 224 6.17 1.99 1.91
CA PRO A 224 7.33 2.86 2.03
C PRO A 224 7.89 2.75 3.45
N LEU A 225 9.20 2.50 3.60
CA LEU A 225 9.87 2.61 4.91
C LEU A 225 10.19 4.06 5.25
N TYR A 226 10.61 4.30 6.50
CA TYR A 226 11.19 5.55 6.99
C TYR A 226 10.25 6.73 7.24
N TRP A 227 9.05 6.44 7.77
CA TRP A 227 8.17 7.42 8.39
C TRP A 227 8.89 8.45 9.30
N TRP A 228 9.98 8.06 10.00
CA TRP A 228 10.66 8.90 11.02
C TRP A 228 12.20 8.93 11.01
N ASN A 229 12.89 8.56 9.92
CA ASN A 229 14.36 8.51 9.98
C ASN A 229 15.04 9.85 10.34
N ASN A 230 14.37 10.99 10.17
CA ASN A 230 14.92 12.32 10.46
C ASN A 230 14.21 13.07 11.60
N GLY A 231 13.40 12.36 12.41
CA GLY A 231 12.60 12.95 13.48
C GLY A 231 11.10 12.99 13.18
N PRO A 232 10.26 13.22 14.22
CA PRO A 232 8.81 13.09 14.12
C PRO A 232 8.10 14.19 13.33
N ASP A 233 8.75 15.33 13.10
CA ASP A 233 8.06 16.55 12.66
C ASP A 233 8.08 16.79 11.14
N GLU A 234 9.10 16.28 10.43
CA GLU A 234 9.32 16.66 9.02
C GLU A 234 8.92 15.58 8.01
N ASN A 235 9.00 14.30 8.40
CA ASN A 235 8.81 13.20 7.47
C ASN A 235 7.36 12.73 7.33
N THR A 236 6.46 13.16 8.22
CA THR A 236 5.08 12.63 8.30
C THR A 236 4.21 13.11 7.15
N GLN A 237 4.25 14.40 6.80
CA GLN A 237 3.42 14.94 5.72
C GLN A 237 3.82 14.39 4.35
N VAL A 238 5.12 14.37 4.04
CA VAL A 238 5.64 13.85 2.77
C VAL A 238 5.29 12.37 2.62
N TYR A 239 5.49 11.57 3.68
CA TYR A 239 5.13 10.16 3.67
C TYR A 239 3.64 9.94 3.42
N GLN A 240 2.77 10.66 4.17
CA GLN A 240 1.32 10.56 4.01
C GLN A 240 0.88 10.96 2.60
N ASN A 241 1.48 12.03 2.05
CA ASN A 241 1.22 12.47 0.68
C ASN A 241 1.55 11.37 -0.32
N HIS A 242 2.72 10.73 -0.24
CA HIS A 242 3.12 9.69 -1.19
C HIS A 242 2.28 8.41 -1.03
N CYS A 243 1.92 8.04 0.21
CA CYS A 243 0.99 6.94 0.44
C CYS A 243 -0.32 7.16 -0.33
N LEU A 244 -0.92 8.34 -0.21
CA LEU A 244 -2.16 8.64 -0.91
C LEU A 244 -1.97 8.86 -2.41
N ALA A 245 -0.90 9.55 -2.81
CA ALA A 245 -0.66 9.90 -4.21
C ALA A 245 -0.43 8.66 -5.09
N LEU A 246 0.10 7.58 -4.49
CA LEU A 246 0.44 6.35 -5.19
C LEU A 246 -0.31 5.13 -4.64
N ALA A 247 -1.31 5.31 -3.77
CA ALA A 247 -2.04 4.23 -3.12
C ALA A 247 -1.12 3.19 -2.45
N LEU A 248 -0.07 3.67 -1.78
CA LEU A 248 0.90 2.83 -1.07
C LEU A 248 0.40 2.64 0.36
N SER A 249 0.50 1.41 0.85
CA SER A 249 0.06 1.08 2.20
C SER A 249 1.02 1.72 3.21
N PRO A 250 0.53 2.57 4.12
CA PRO A 250 1.35 3.02 5.23
C PRO A 250 1.88 1.81 6.00
N ARG A 251 3.07 1.94 6.57
CA ARG A 251 3.58 0.96 7.54
C ARG A 251 2.66 1.00 8.74
N ASP A 252 2.18 -0.18 9.19
CA ASP A 252 1.17 -0.31 10.26
C ASP A 252 1.40 0.73 11.35
N GLY A 253 0.34 1.48 11.64
CA GLY A 253 0.38 2.65 12.49
C GLY A 253 1.09 2.31 13.79
N ALA A 254 2.14 3.07 14.08
CA ALA A 254 2.70 3.22 15.40
C ALA A 254 3.61 2.07 15.93
N TRP A 255 4.69 2.50 16.60
CA TRP A 255 5.52 1.73 17.54
C TRP A 255 6.57 0.75 17.01
N THR A 256 7.84 1.15 17.13
CA THR A 256 8.85 0.25 17.73
C THR A 256 9.76 0.93 18.76
N ARG A 257 9.52 2.20 19.13
CA ARG A 257 10.30 2.83 20.20
C ARG A 257 9.38 3.57 21.16
N GLU A 258 9.33 3.09 22.39
CA GLU A 258 8.77 3.85 23.50
C GLU A 258 9.50 5.19 23.62
N VAL A 259 8.74 6.26 23.80
CA VAL A 259 9.28 7.55 24.23
C VAL A 259 8.98 7.63 25.72
N ASN A 260 10.01 7.59 26.56
CA ASN A 260 9.88 7.59 28.02
C ASN A 260 9.01 6.44 28.57
N GLY A 261 9.17 5.22 28.05
CA GLY A 261 8.43 4.04 28.53
C GLY A 261 6.96 3.99 28.13
N THR A 262 6.51 4.92 27.27
CA THR A 262 5.13 4.93 26.75
C THR A 262 5.17 4.93 25.23
N LEU A 263 4.16 4.31 24.63
CA LEU A 263 3.89 4.36 23.21
C LEU A 263 3.12 5.67 22.89
N PRO A 264 3.74 6.77 22.39
CA PRO A 264 3.05 8.03 22.11
C PRO A 264 1.77 7.92 21.25
N PRO A 265 0.55 8.05 21.77
CA PRO A 265 -0.71 7.81 21.03
C PRO A 265 -0.66 8.17 19.53
N SER A 266 -1.01 7.21 18.67
CA SER A 266 -0.86 7.34 17.20
C SER A 266 -1.37 8.69 16.72
N ALA A 267 -0.56 9.42 15.94
CA ALA A 267 -0.95 10.71 15.37
C ALA A 267 -2.03 10.56 14.27
N ASP A 268 -2.22 9.33 13.79
CA ASP A 268 -3.20 8.94 12.78
C ASP A 268 -3.92 7.69 13.29
N ASP A 269 -5.18 7.81 13.71
CA ASP A 269 -5.96 6.78 14.41
C ASP A 269 -6.34 5.57 13.50
N GLY A 270 -5.56 5.29 12.45
CA GLY A 270 -5.83 4.26 11.45
C GLY A 270 -6.55 4.77 10.20
N VAL A 271 -6.97 6.03 10.18
CA VAL A 271 -7.79 6.58 9.07
C VAL A 271 -7.05 6.59 7.74
N LEU A 272 -5.73 6.84 7.71
CA LEU A 272 -4.98 6.71 6.46
C LEU A 272 -5.02 5.27 5.91
N PHE A 273 -4.98 4.25 6.76
CA PHE A 273 -5.11 2.85 6.31
C PHE A 273 -6.46 2.62 5.65
N GLU A 274 -7.54 3.10 6.30
CA GLU A 274 -8.89 2.98 5.79
C GLU A 274 -9.03 3.64 4.40
N VAL A 275 -8.53 4.86 4.25
CA VAL A 275 -8.52 5.56 2.95
C VAL A 275 -7.73 4.78 1.91
N ILE A 276 -6.54 4.28 2.24
CA ILE A 276 -5.70 3.54 1.29
C ILE A 276 -6.35 2.23 0.87
N ASP A 277 -6.97 1.50 1.81
CA ASP A 277 -7.66 0.24 1.49
C ASP A 277 -8.82 0.41 0.50
N GLU A 278 -9.40 1.61 0.39
CA GLU A 278 -10.42 1.91 -0.62
C GLU A 278 -9.88 1.89 -2.06
N PHE A 279 -8.58 2.10 -2.28
CA PHE A 279 -8.00 2.23 -3.62
C PHE A 279 -6.57 1.69 -3.81
N ARG A 280 -6.04 0.91 -2.87
CA ARG A 280 -4.66 0.36 -2.90
C ARG A 280 -4.32 -0.38 -4.19
N ASP A 281 -5.33 -0.94 -4.85
CA ASP A 281 -5.20 -1.68 -6.09
C ASP A 281 -5.16 -0.80 -7.34
N ALA A 282 -5.37 0.52 -7.20
CA ALA A 282 -5.19 1.48 -8.28
C ALA A 282 -3.78 1.37 -8.87
N ARG A 283 -3.65 1.40 -10.19
CA ARG A 283 -2.38 1.21 -10.91
C ARG A 283 -1.94 2.49 -11.57
N PHE A 284 -0.63 2.70 -11.64
CA PHE A 284 -0.10 3.81 -12.40
C PHE A 284 -0.41 3.64 -13.90
N VAL A 285 -0.76 4.75 -14.54
CA VAL A 285 -1.22 4.79 -15.93
C VAL A 285 -0.71 6.05 -16.61
N ARG A 286 -0.19 5.94 -17.84
CA ARG A 286 0.31 7.10 -18.61
C ARG A 286 -0.75 7.62 -19.57
N ILE A 287 -1.62 8.48 -19.08
CA ILE A 287 -2.73 9.09 -19.84
C ILE A 287 -2.46 10.53 -20.28
N GLY A 288 -1.19 10.88 -20.48
CA GLY A 288 -0.80 12.22 -20.95
C GLY A 288 -1.03 13.32 -19.91
N LEU A 289 -0.70 13.06 -18.64
CA LEU A 289 -0.78 14.02 -17.53
C LEU A 289 0.09 15.27 -17.79
N GLU A 290 -0.45 16.44 -17.50
CA GLU A 290 0.26 17.74 -17.52
C GLU A 290 -0.14 18.61 -16.31
N PRO A 291 0.80 19.24 -15.58
CA PRO A 291 2.24 19.02 -15.69
C PRO A 291 2.60 17.61 -15.23
N ALA A 292 3.64 17.04 -15.81
CA ALA A 292 4.26 15.80 -15.35
C ALA A 292 5.71 16.12 -15.03
N TRP A 293 6.08 16.00 -13.76
CA TRP A 293 7.38 16.44 -13.24
C TRP A 293 8.58 15.70 -13.87
N TRP A 294 8.37 14.51 -14.42
CA TRP A 294 9.38 13.74 -15.15
C TRP A 294 9.59 14.23 -16.60
N ASN A 295 8.70 15.06 -17.13
CA ASN A 295 8.81 15.69 -18.45
C ASN A 295 9.12 17.19 -18.37
N ASP A 296 8.75 17.84 -17.26
CA ASP A 296 9.00 19.25 -16.97
C ASP A 296 9.81 19.34 -15.67
N LEU A 297 11.11 19.60 -15.80
CA LEU A 297 12.02 19.68 -14.65
C LEU A 297 11.96 21.05 -13.93
N GLU A 298 11.28 22.04 -14.50
CA GLU A 298 11.11 23.37 -13.88
C GLU A 298 9.86 23.42 -13.00
N THR A 299 8.83 22.65 -13.34
CA THR A 299 7.56 22.63 -12.58
C THR A 299 7.77 22.29 -11.11
N GLN A 300 7.14 23.06 -10.23
CA GLN A 300 7.11 22.77 -8.79
C GLN A 300 5.90 21.90 -8.40
N ILE A 301 5.34 21.17 -9.37
CA ILE A 301 4.15 20.34 -9.18
C ILE A 301 4.53 18.88 -9.36
N GLU A 302 4.39 18.11 -8.29
CA GLU A 302 4.43 16.66 -8.33
C GLU A 302 3.02 16.15 -8.59
N SER A 303 2.87 15.22 -9.54
CA SER A 303 1.57 14.76 -9.97
C SER A 303 1.63 13.34 -10.50
N TYR A 304 0.55 12.59 -10.27
CA TYR A 304 0.42 11.21 -10.70
C TYR A 304 -0.97 10.91 -11.21
N THR A 305 -1.05 9.95 -12.12
CA THR A 305 -2.31 9.37 -12.57
C THR A 305 -2.36 7.90 -12.21
N LEU A 306 -3.40 7.51 -11.50
CA LEU A 306 -3.74 6.12 -11.23
C LEU A 306 -5.08 5.74 -11.86
N GLN A 307 -5.32 4.45 -12.05
CA GLN A 307 -6.61 3.91 -12.45
C GLN A 307 -6.97 2.72 -11.57
N MET A 308 -8.20 2.71 -11.08
CA MET A 308 -8.83 1.53 -10.48
C MET A 308 -10.19 1.35 -11.14
N ASP A 309 -10.38 0.20 -11.79
CA ASP A 309 -11.58 -0.08 -12.60
C ASP A 309 -11.88 1.05 -13.61
N ARG A 310 -13.03 1.70 -13.45
CA ARG A 310 -13.50 2.83 -14.28
C ARG A 310 -13.22 4.21 -13.67
N THR A 311 -12.53 4.26 -12.52
CA THR A 311 -12.18 5.52 -11.85
C THR A 311 -10.72 5.86 -12.12
N TRP A 312 -10.50 7.09 -12.57
CA TRP A 312 -9.18 7.69 -12.70
C TRP A 312 -8.89 8.55 -11.48
N PHE A 313 -7.64 8.51 -11.03
CA PHE A 313 -7.14 9.36 -9.96
C PHE A 313 -6.15 10.35 -10.55
N LEU A 314 -6.30 11.63 -10.23
CA LEU A 314 -5.33 12.66 -10.53
C LEU A 314 -4.86 13.27 -9.20
N ASN A 315 -3.64 12.94 -8.82
CA ASN A 315 -3.04 13.28 -7.54
C ASN A 315 -2.03 14.39 -7.74
N VAL A 316 -2.09 15.46 -6.92
CA VAL A 316 -1.26 16.67 -7.07
C VAL A 316 -0.70 17.10 -5.73
N ILE A 317 0.61 17.31 -5.68
CA ILE A 317 1.33 17.92 -4.56
C ILE A 317 2.05 19.17 -5.11
N SER A 318 1.91 20.30 -4.43
CA SER A 318 2.57 21.55 -4.81
C SER A 318 3.78 21.78 -3.92
N HIS A 319 4.97 21.87 -4.50
CA HIS A 319 6.23 22.22 -3.81
C HIS A 319 6.50 23.74 -3.77
N ARG A 320 5.52 24.55 -4.19
CA ARG A 320 5.59 26.01 -4.09
C ARG A 320 5.47 26.44 -2.63
N LYS A 321 6.08 27.58 -2.27
CA LYS A 321 6.08 28.11 -0.89
C LYS A 321 4.72 28.64 -0.40
N LYS A 322 3.79 28.93 -1.30
CA LYS A 322 2.47 29.52 -0.98
C LYS A 322 1.36 28.74 -1.69
N PRO A 323 0.13 28.73 -1.12
CA PRO A 323 -1.02 28.19 -1.82
C PRO A 323 -1.18 28.83 -3.19
N SER A 324 -1.56 28.02 -4.18
CA SER A 324 -1.74 28.51 -5.54
C SER A 324 -2.68 27.61 -6.34
N THR A 325 -3.26 28.18 -7.40
CA THR A 325 -4.00 27.38 -8.38
C THR A 325 -3.04 26.51 -9.18
N VAL A 326 -3.39 25.23 -9.31
CA VAL A 326 -2.69 24.28 -10.19
C VAL A 326 -3.62 23.90 -11.32
N ALA A 327 -3.18 24.15 -12.56
CA ALA A 327 -3.85 23.66 -13.75
C ALA A 327 -3.29 22.27 -14.07
N ALA A 328 -4.09 21.23 -13.85
CA ALA A 328 -3.75 19.87 -14.22
C ALA A 328 -4.63 19.41 -15.39
N SER A 329 -4.12 18.54 -16.25
CA SER A 329 -4.92 17.98 -17.33
C SER A 329 -4.51 16.58 -17.73
N ILE A 330 -5.46 15.84 -18.31
CA ILE A 330 -5.27 14.50 -18.86
C ILE A 330 -5.84 14.43 -20.28
N ASP A 331 -5.26 13.57 -21.11
CA ASP A 331 -5.67 13.33 -22.49
C ASP A 331 -6.93 12.46 -22.52
N LEU A 332 -8.05 12.99 -23.00
CA LEU A 332 -9.34 12.28 -23.03
C LEU A 332 -9.34 11.08 -23.99
N ALA A 333 -8.55 11.13 -25.07
CA ALA A 333 -8.45 10.01 -26.00
C ALA A 333 -7.80 8.79 -25.32
N ARG A 334 -6.95 9.01 -24.31
CA ARG A 334 -6.26 7.95 -23.58
C ARG A 334 -7.05 7.39 -22.39
N THR A 335 -8.04 8.13 -21.89
CA THR A 335 -8.86 7.70 -20.75
C THR A 335 -10.06 6.84 -21.15
N ARG A 336 -10.39 6.81 -22.45
CA ARG A 336 -11.59 6.13 -22.98
C ARG A 336 -12.90 6.60 -22.35
N LEU A 337 -12.92 7.82 -21.81
CA LEU A 337 -14.15 8.46 -21.34
C LEU A 337 -15.02 8.82 -22.55
N ASP A 338 -16.31 8.57 -22.47
CA ASP A 338 -17.27 8.86 -23.53
C ASP A 338 -17.50 10.38 -23.63
N SER A 339 -17.21 10.98 -24.78
CA SER A 339 -17.37 12.42 -24.98
C SER A 339 -18.83 12.91 -24.92
N ARG A 340 -19.80 12.00 -24.85
CA ARG A 340 -21.25 12.30 -24.75
C ARG A 340 -21.81 12.14 -23.34
N GLN A 341 -20.99 11.72 -22.38
CA GLN A 341 -21.40 11.50 -21.00
C GLN A 341 -20.74 12.51 -20.07
N PRO A 342 -21.48 13.07 -19.09
CA PRO A 342 -20.90 13.99 -18.13
C PRO A 342 -19.78 13.32 -17.34
N ILE A 343 -18.71 14.07 -17.09
CA ILE A 343 -17.58 13.63 -16.27
C ILE A 343 -17.77 14.17 -14.86
N PHE A 344 -17.78 13.26 -13.90
CA PHE A 344 -17.85 13.58 -12.48
C PHE A 344 -16.43 13.62 -11.90
N CYS A 345 -16.06 14.76 -11.34
CA CYS A 345 -14.76 14.98 -10.72
C CYS A 345 -14.95 15.36 -9.25
N TRP A 346 -14.66 14.43 -8.35
CA TRP A 346 -14.51 14.77 -6.95
C TRP A 346 -13.12 15.33 -6.69
N GLN A 347 -13.04 16.39 -5.91
CA GLN A 347 -11.78 16.98 -5.42
C GLN A 347 -11.72 16.83 -3.91
N HIS A 348 -10.68 16.15 -3.43
CA HIS A 348 -10.45 15.82 -2.03
C HIS A 348 -9.16 16.53 -1.53
N GLN A 349 -9.30 17.41 -0.54
CA GLN A 349 -8.15 18.06 0.10
C GLN A 349 -7.71 17.24 1.31
N ALA A 350 -6.53 16.62 1.27
CA ALA A 350 -5.98 15.90 2.41
C ALA A 350 -5.80 16.84 3.62
N ARG A 351 -5.96 16.29 4.82
CA ARG A 351 -5.61 16.97 6.07
C ARG A 351 -4.09 17.10 6.21
N LYS A 352 -3.68 18.07 7.01
CA LYS A 352 -2.28 18.20 7.42
C LYS A 352 -1.96 17.08 8.41
N ALA A 353 -0.83 16.41 8.22
CA ALA A 353 -0.26 15.46 9.16
C ALA A 353 0.01 16.15 10.49
N LEU A 354 -0.24 15.45 11.59
CA LEU A 354 0.09 15.93 12.92
C LEU A 354 1.53 15.59 13.31
N THR A 355 2.11 16.46 14.11
CA THR A 355 3.33 16.17 14.87
C THR A 355 3.03 15.13 15.96
N ALA A 356 4.03 14.35 16.34
CA ALA A 356 3.85 13.32 17.36
C ALA A 356 3.30 13.90 18.67
N GLY A 357 2.33 13.20 19.29
CA GLY A 357 1.67 13.63 20.53
C GLY A 357 0.54 14.65 20.35
N SER A 358 0.32 15.17 19.14
CA SER A 358 -0.86 15.98 18.82
C SER A 358 -2.06 15.10 18.45
N ARG A 359 -3.27 15.64 18.57
CA ARG A 359 -4.52 14.96 18.19
C ARG A 359 -5.37 15.84 17.29
N TYR A 360 -6.09 15.21 16.37
CA TYR A 360 -7.08 15.92 15.58
C TYR A 360 -8.26 16.34 16.47
N PRO A 361 -8.96 17.44 16.15
CA PRO A 361 -10.23 17.75 16.79
C PRO A 361 -11.20 16.57 16.64
N ALA A 362 -12.02 16.31 17.67
CA ALA A 362 -12.93 15.16 17.70
C ALA A 362 -13.86 15.03 16.47
N LYS A 363 -14.19 16.14 15.80
CA LYS A 363 -15.03 16.15 14.59
C LYS A 363 -14.28 15.79 13.30
N GLN A 364 -12.96 15.60 13.38
CA GLN A 364 -12.04 15.35 12.27
C GLN A 364 -11.22 14.07 12.45
N THR A 365 -11.34 13.38 13.59
CA THR A 365 -10.57 12.15 13.86
C THR A 365 -10.78 11.14 12.75
N ASP A 366 -12.04 10.91 12.38
CA ASP A 366 -12.48 9.87 11.45
C ASP A 366 -12.52 10.35 9.98
N ARG A 367 -11.94 11.53 9.69
CA ARG A 367 -11.95 12.13 8.36
C ARG A 367 -10.55 12.45 7.91
N TYR A 368 -10.15 11.87 6.79
CA TYR A 368 -8.85 12.18 6.22
C TYR A 368 -8.86 13.46 5.39
N PHE A 369 -9.98 13.75 4.73
CA PHE A 369 -10.12 14.91 3.87
C PHE A 369 -10.82 16.07 4.60
N THR A 370 -10.22 17.25 4.53
CA THR A 370 -10.78 18.49 5.13
C THR A 370 -11.90 19.08 4.28
N SER A 371 -11.89 18.80 2.97
CA SER A 371 -12.97 19.14 2.06
C SER A 371 -13.06 18.14 0.92
N THR A 372 -14.29 17.91 0.48
CA THR A 372 -14.64 17.05 -0.64
C THR A 372 -15.70 17.77 -1.46
N ARG A 373 -15.41 18.08 -2.72
CA ARG A 373 -16.32 18.82 -3.63
C ARG A 373 -16.53 18.05 -4.91
N LEU A 374 -17.74 18.06 -5.46
CA LEU A 374 -18.04 17.46 -6.74
C LEU A 374 -18.18 18.54 -7.80
N SER A 375 -17.50 18.35 -8.93
CA SER A 375 -17.72 19.10 -10.16
C SER A 375 -18.26 18.18 -11.23
N VAL A 376 -19.27 18.63 -11.97
CA VAL A 376 -19.75 17.96 -13.18
C VAL A 376 -19.19 18.73 -14.35
N VAL A 377 -18.43 18.06 -15.20
CA VAL A 377 -17.68 18.64 -16.30
C VAL A 377 -18.18 18.02 -17.59
N GLU A 378 -18.59 18.85 -18.53
CA GLU A 378 -18.86 18.40 -19.90
C GLU A 378 -17.52 18.09 -20.58
N PRO A 379 -17.37 16.96 -21.27
CA PRO A 379 -16.15 16.62 -21.98
C PRO A 379 -15.75 17.74 -22.97
N SER A 380 -14.49 18.16 -22.93
CA SER A 380 -13.92 18.99 -24.01
C SER A 380 -13.43 18.09 -25.16
N GLU A 381 -13.10 18.67 -26.32
CA GLU A 381 -12.72 17.87 -27.50
C GLU A 381 -11.43 17.05 -27.32
N THR A 382 -10.49 17.45 -26.47
CA THR A 382 -9.15 16.82 -26.43
C THR A 382 -8.61 16.51 -25.04
N ARG A 383 -8.77 17.43 -24.07
CA ARG A 383 -8.18 17.28 -22.73
C ARG A 383 -9.16 17.66 -21.64
N LEU A 384 -9.21 16.86 -20.58
CA LEU A 384 -9.90 17.26 -19.37
C LEU A 384 -8.97 18.18 -18.58
N LYS A 385 -9.32 19.48 -18.51
CA LYS A 385 -8.58 20.47 -17.72
C LYS A 385 -9.25 20.65 -16.36
N LEU A 386 -8.48 20.45 -15.31
CA LEU A 386 -8.90 20.66 -13.93
C LEU A 386 -8.15 21.87 -13.36
N SER A 387 -8.92 22.89 -12.97
CA SER A 387 -8.38 24.03 -12.22
C SER A 387 -8.53 23.73 -10.73
N LEU A 388 -7.43 23.37 -10.09
CA LEU A 388 -7.39 23.05 -8.66
C LEU A 388 -7.05 24.32 -7.90
N ALA A 389 -8.08 25.00 -7.38
CA ALA A 389 -7.90 26.23 -6.62
C ALA A 389 -7.27 25.98 -5.24
N ASP A 390 -6.43 26.93 -4.82
CA ASP A 390 -5.84 26.99 -3.48
C ASP A 390 -5.20 25.68 -3.03
N VAL A 391 -4.41 25.04 -3.90
CA VAL A 391 -3.64 23.85 -3.53
C VAL A 391 -2.58 24.26 -2.50
N PRO A 392 -2.61 23.73 -1.27
CA PRO A 392 -1.64 24.09 -0.25
C PRO A 392 -0.24 23.57 -0.61
N PRO A 393 0.83 24.25 -0.15
CA PRO A 393 2.18 23.69 -0.17
C PRO A 393 2.23 22.35 0.55
N GLU A 394 2.88 21.36 -0.05
CA GLU A 394 3.21 20.07 0.57
C GLU A 394 2.00 19.31 1.14
N ILE A 395 0.79 19.54 0.62
CA ILE A 395 -0.40 18.76 1.01
C ILE A 395 -1.08 18.27 -0.26
N LEU A 396 -1.32 16.97 -0.33
CA LEU A 396 -1.97 16.34 -1.47
C LEU A 396 -3.37 16.91 -1.73
N ARG A 397 -3.64 17.25 -2.98
CA ARG A 397 -4.97 17.34 -3.57
C ARG A 397 -5.20 16.12 -4.46
N MET A 398 -6.20 15.31 -4.13
CA MET A 398 -6.59 14.14 -4.92
C MET A 398 -7.87 14.45 -5.68
N CYS A 399 -7.93 14.06 -6.95
CA CYS A 399 -9.16 14.08 -7.73
C CYS A 399 -9.54 12.67 -8.15
N THR A 400 -10.81 12.28 -7.94
CA THR A 400 -11.36 11.05 -8.51
C THR A 400 -12.28 11.41 -9.67
N ILE A 401 -12.11 10.75 -10.81
CA ILE A 401 -12.72 11.11 -12.08
C ILE A 401 -13.39 9.88 -12.67
N ASN A 402 -14.69 9.93 -12.90
CA ASN A 402 -15.44 8.87 -13.57
C ASN A 402 -16.68 9.41 -14.31
N GLN A 403 -17.42 8.55 -15.00
CA GLN A 403 -18.69 8.88 -15.68
C GLN A 403 -19.90 8.17 -15.07
N ILE A 404 -19.70 7.50 -13.93
CA ILE A 404 -20.77 6.81 -13.23
C ILE A 404 -21.41 7.84 -12.30
N PRO A 405 -22.71 8.14 -12.44
CA PRO A 405 -23.36 9.22 -11.69
C PRO A 405 -23.71 8.81 -10.25
N ALA A 406 -22.99 7.84 -9.67
CA ALA A 406 -23.25 7.31 -8.34
C ALA A 406 -21.97 6.78 -7.67
N TRP A 407 -21.94 6.92 -6.35
CA TRP A 407 -20.79 6.55 -5.52
C TRP A 407 -21.25 5.85 -4.24
N ILE A 408 -20.45 4.89 -3.78
CA ILE A 408 -20.62 4.30 -2.46
C ILE A 408 -20.22 5.35 -1.43
N VAL A 409 -21.08 5.57 -0.42
CA VAL A 409 -20.81 6.47 0.71
C VAL A 409 -20.63 5.73 2.03
N GLU A 410 -21.13 4.50 2.11
CA GLU A 410 -21.03 3.61 3.26
C GLU A 410 -21.17 2.16 2.80
N ALA A 411 -20.48 1.22 3.45
CA ALA A 411 -20.65 -0.22 3.27
C ALA A 411 -20.70 -0.93 4.62
N ASP A 412 -21.78 -1.67 4.89
CA ASP A 412 -22.07 -2.34 6.18
C ASP A 412 -21.87 -1.43 7.41
N GLY A 413 -22.33 -0.18 7.32
CA GLY A 413 -22.21 0.81 8.42
C GLY A 413 -20.86 1.54 8.49
N VAL A 414 -19.88 1.19 7.64
CA VAL A 414 -18.57 1.84 7.59
C VAL A 414 -18.57 2.91 6.49
N ALA A 415 -18.36 4.18 6.88
CA ALA A 415 -18.29 5.29 5.95
C ALA A 415 -17.01 5.24 5.09
N VAL A 416 -17.13 5.51 3.80
CA VAL A 416 -15.98 5.61 2.89
C VAL A 416 -15.57 7.07 2.66
N GLN A 417 -14.30 7.29 2.37
CA GLN A 417 -13.62 8.59 2.31
C GLN A 417 -13.54 9.14 0.88
N LEU A 418 -13.33 8.28 -0.12
CA LEU A 418 -13.03 8.69 -1.50
C LEU A 418 -14.24 8.77 -2.44
N ARG A 419 -15.43 8.35 -1.98
CA ARG A 419 -16.67 8.35 -2.79
C ARG A 419 -16.44 7.67 -4.15
N LEU A 420 -16.08 6.39 -4.13
CA LEU A 420 -15.76 5.62 -5.33
C LEU A 420 -16.99 4.86 -5.86
N SER A 421 -17.01 4.59 -7.17
CA SER A 421 -18.03 3.73 -7.78
C SER A 421 -17.78 2.24 -7.50
N GLY A 422 -16.55 1.86 -7.21
CA GLY A 422 -16.18 0.50 -6.79
C GLY A 422 -15.23 0.61 -5.61
N THR A 423 -15.60 0.06 -4.48
CA THR A 423 -14.76 0.00 -3.30
C THR A 423 -15.28 -1.05 -2.35
N LEU A 424 -14.37 -1.54 -1.52
CA LEU A 424 -14.68 -2.45 -0.44
C LEU A 424 -15.44 -3.74 -0.85
N GLY A 425 -15.19 -4.27 -2.05
CA GLY A 425 -15.84 -5.48 -2.56
C GLY A 425 -17.29 -5.29 -3.03
N SER A 426 -17.73 -4.03 -3.14
CA SER A 426 -19.00 -3.65 -3.75
C SER A 426 -18.75 -2.67 -4.90
N SER A 427 -19.66 -2.64 -5.87
CA SER A 427 -19.57 -1.72 -6.99
C SER A 427 -20.95 -1.25 -7.46
N VAL A 428 -20.97 -0.04 -7.99
CA VAL A 428 -22.06 0.54 -8.76
C VAL A 428 -21.51 0.91 -10.14
N THR A 429 -22.27 0.58 -11.16
CA THR A 429 -22.07 1.07 -12.52
C THR A 429 -23.36 1.71 -13.02
N GLY A 430 -23.30 2.39 -14.15
CA GLY A 430 -24.45 3.10 -14.68
C GLY A 430 -24.06 4.27 -15.56
N ARG A 431 -25.08 4.96 -16.04
CA ARG A 431 -24.91 6.11 -16.94
C ARG A 431 -26.05 7.11 -16.76
N VAL A 432 -25.81 8.30 -17.30
CA VAL A 432 -26.85 9.32 -17.43
C VAL A 432 -27.56 9.14 -18.77
N ASP A 433 -28.87 8.91 -18.73
CA ASP A 433 -29.74 8.86 -19.92
C ASP A 433 -30.39 10.24 -20.10
N VAL A 434 -29.60 11.17 -20.65
CA VAL A 434 -29.98 12.58 -20.84
C VAL A 434 -31.30 12.72 -21.63
N PRO A 435 -31.52 12.01 -22.77
CA PRO A 435 -32.77 12.13 -23.53
C PRO A 435 -34.02 11.74 -22.75
N ASN A 436 -33.92 10.78 -21.84
CA ASN A 436 -35.04 10.29 -21.04
C ASN A 436 -35.03 10.85 -19.60
N THR A 437 -34.19 11.85 -19.32
CA THR A 437 -34.06 12.51 -18.00
C THR A 437 -34.01 11.53 -16.83
N ARG A 438 -33.19 10.47 -16.95
CA ARG A 438 -33.10 9.42 -15.93
C ARG A 438 -31.68 8.92 -15.72
N LEU A 439 -31.47 8.29 -14.58
CA LEU A 439 -30.26 7.51 -14.31
C LEU A 439 -30.62 6.02 -14.30
N VAL A 440 -29.73 5.22 -14.88
CA VAL A 440 -29.82 3.76 -14.81
C VAL A 440 -28.53 3.27 -14.20
N LEU A 441 -28.63 2.61 -13.05
CA LEU A 441 -27.52 2.09 -12.30
C LEU A 441 -27.71 0.59 -12.04
N GLU A 442 -26.59 -0.11 -11.92
CA GLU A 442 -26.54 -1.50 -11.50
C GLU A 442 -25.56 -1.62 -10.34
N THR A 443 -25.97 -2.26 -9.27
CA THR A 443 -25.10 -2.54 -8.13
C THR A 443 -24.74 -4.01 -8.10
N THR A 444 -23.56 -4.32 -7.55
CA THR A 444 -23.16 -5.68 -7.21
C THR A 444 -22.29 -5.65 -5.96
N GLY A 445 -22.21 -6.76 -5.23
CA GLY A 445 -21.35 -6.88 -4.06
C GLY A 445 -21.95 -7.77 -2.99
N ASN A 446 -21.18 -8.01 -1.94
CA ASN A 446 -21.58 -8.85 -0.82
C ASN A 446 -21.94 -8.07 0.46
N ARG A 447 -22.08 -6.74 0.36
CA ARG A 447 -22.33 -5.83 1.48
C ARG A 447 -23.60 -5.02 1.25
N ASN A 448 -24.27 -4.62 2.32
CA ASN A 448 -25.27 -3.57 2.23
C ASN A 448 -24.53 -2.25 2.01
N THR A 449 -25.00 -1.44 1.08
CA THR A 449 -24.33 -0.19 0.72
C THR A 449 -25.27 0.99 0.84
N LYS A 450 -24.73 2.14 1.19
CA LYS A 450 -25.40 3.42 1.00
C LYS A 450 -24.78 4.07 -0.22
N LEU A 451 -25.62 4.47 -1.17
CA LEU A 451 -25.18 5.16 -2.38
C LEU A 451 -25.54 6.64 -2.31
N ALA A 452 -24.74 7.47 -2.94
CA ALA A 452 -25.10 8.83 -3.32
C ALA A 452 -25.09 8.92 -4.85
N ALA A 453 -26.23 9.24 -5.46
CA ALA A 453 -26.37 9.41 -6.90
C ALA A 453 -26.58 10.89 -7.25
N TRP A 454 -25.90 11.40 -8.27
CA TRP A 454 -26.07 12.76 -8.76
C TRP A 454 -27.40 12.91 -9.48
N TRP A 455 -28.11 14.01 -9.23
CA TRP A 455 -29.36 14.31 -9.92
C TRP A 455 -29.38 15.76 -10.42
N ASN A 456 -29.83 15.97 -11.66
CA ASN A 456 -30.00 17.30 -12.22
C ASN A 456 -31.34 17.87 -11.76
N THR A 457 -31.30 18.89 -10.91
CA THR A 457 -32.51 19.54 -10.37
C THR A 457 -33.41 20.14 -11.45
N ASN A 458 -32.90 20.38 -12.66
CA ASN A 458 -33.70 20.87 -13.78
C ASN A 458 -34.64 19.79 -14.37
N TRP A 459 -34.44 18.52 -14.04
CA TRP A 459 -35.35 17.43 -14.45
C TRP A 459 -36.59 17.31 -13.56
N GLY A 460 -36.63 18.05 -12.45
CA GLY A 460 -37.73 18.01 -11.48
C GLY A 460 -37.36 17.25 -10.20
N PRO A 461 -38.37 16.96 -9.34
CA PRO A 461 -38.23 16.05 -8.21
C PRO A 461 -37.70 14.70 -8.67
N ALA A 462 -37.08 13.93 -7.78
CA ALA A 462 -36.57 12.61 -8.13
C ALA A 462 -37.34 11.52 -7.39
N ARG A 463 -37.54 10.39 -8.06
CA ARG A 463 -38.00 9.12 -7.51
C ARG A 463 -36.89 8.09 -7.69
N VAL A 464 -36.52 7.41 -6.60
CA VAL A 464 -35.52 6.33 -6.62
C VAL A 464 -36.25 5.00 -6.53
N GLN A 465 -35.96 4.10 -7.47
CA GLN A 465 -36.53 2.76 -7.52
C GLN A 465 -35.43 1.70 -7.51
N ILE A 466 -35.56 0.68 -6.67
CA ILE A 466 -34.69 -0.50 -6.64
C ILE A 466 -35.54 -1.70 -7.02
N ASP A 467 -35.16 -2.40 -8.10
CA ASP A 467 -35.89 -3.53 -8.66
C ASP A 467 -37.40 -3.25 -8.86
N GLY A 468 -37.71 -2.00 -9.24
CA GLY A 468 -39.08 -1.52 -9.48
C GLY A 468 -39.84 -1.06 -8.23
N LEU A 469 -39.26 -1.16 -7.03
CA LEU A 469 -39.86 -0.70 -5.78
C LEU A 469 -39.31 0.66 -5.38
N ASP A 470 -40.20 1.56 -4.95
CA ASP A 470 -39.79 2.87 -4.46
C ASP A 470 -39.03 2.76 -3.15
N VAL A 471 -37.91 3.48 -3.09
CA VAL A 471 -37.12 3.57 -1.87
C VAL A 471 -37.01 5.01 -1.38
N PRO A 472 -37.04 5.22 -0.06
CA PRO A 472 -36.79 6.54 0.50
C PRO A 472 -35.36 6.98 0.20
N HIS A 473 -35.18 8.26 -0.05
CA HIS A 473 -33.88 8.88 -0.20
C HIS A 473 -33.85 10.22 0.54
N ARG A 474 -32.65 10.70 0.84
CA ARG A 474 -32.40 12.05 1.35
C ARG A 474 -31.60 12.85 0.32
N VAL A 475 -31.77 14.16 0.33
CA VAL A 475 -30.97 15.07 -0.50
C VAL A 475 -29.75 15.53 0.27
N GLU A 476 -28.57 15.47 -0.35
CA GLU A 476 -27.30 15.98 0.18
C GLU A 476 -26.68 16.98 -0.83
N ASN A 477 -26.47 18.23 -0.39
CA ASN A 477 -25.90 19.31 -1.23
C ASN A 477 -24.50 19.77 -0.78
N SER A 478 -23.91 19.10 0.23
CA SER A 478 -22.64 19.49 0.86
C SER A 478 -21.44 19.48 -0.10
N SER A 479 -21.54 18.70 -1.19
CA SER A 479 -20.54 18.59 -2.26
C SER A 479 -20.58 19.74 -3.26
N GLY A 480 -21.59 20.60 -3.19
CA GLY A 480 -21.90 21.62 -4.22
C GLY A 480 -22.77 21.10 -5.37
N GLN A 481 -23.17 19.82 -5.35
CA GLN A 481 -24.07 19.20 -6.32
C GLN A 481 -25.26 18.57 -5.59
N HIS A 482 -26.36 18.33 -6.32
CA HIS A 482 -27.55 17.69 -5.76
C HIS A 482 -27.40 16.17 -5.80
N LEU A 483 -27.24 15.55 -4.63
CA LEU A 483 -27.07 14.10 -4.49
C LEU A 483 -28.26 13.47 -3.76
N LEU A 484 -28.77 12.37 -4.31
CA LEU A 484 -29.77 11.52 -3.70
C LEU A 484 -29.07 10.39 -2.96
N VAL A 485 -29.24 10.32 -1.65
CA VAL A 485 -28.61 9.30 -0.80
C VAL A 485 -29.64 8.29 -0.33
N PHE A 486 -29.39 7.00 -0.59
CA PHE A 486 -30.31 5.90 -0.31
C PHE A 486 -29.56 4.59 -0.03
N ASP A 487 -30.22 3.67 0.65
CA ASP A 487 -29.67 2.36 0.99
C ASP A 487 -29.98 1.34 -0.11
N VAL A 488 -29.00 0.49 -0.42
CA VAL A 488 -29.11 -0.62 -1.37
C VAL A 488 -28.71 -1.92 -0.66
N PRO A 489 -29.56 -2.95 -0.66
CA PRO A 489 -29.22 -4.24 -0.06
C PRO A 489 -28.02 -4.91 -0.72
N LYS A 490 -27.42 -5.88 -0.02
CA LYS A 490 -26.38 -6.73 -0.59
C LYS A 490 -26.88 -7.54 -1.78
N GLY A 491 -26.04 -7.71 -2.78
CA GLY A 491 -26.33 -8.48 -3.99
C GLY A 491 -26.47 -7.61 -5.23
N PRO A 492 -26.86 -8.21 -6.36
CA PRO A 492 -27.11 -7.48 -7.59
C PRO A 492 -28.48 -6.79 -7.55
N HIS A 493 -28.54 -5.50 -7.86
CA HIS A 493 -29.79 -4.74 -7.95
C HIS A 493 -29.78 -3.78 -9.14
N GLN A 494 -30.96 -3.57 -9.73
CA GLN A 494 -31.19 -2.53 -10.72
C GLN A 494 -31.75 -1.29 -10.02
N VAL A 495 -31.12 -0.14 -10.22
CA VAL A 495 -31.59 1.13 -9.66
C VAL A 495 -31.95 2.07 -10.80
N GLN A 496 -33.15 2.63 -10.74
CA GLN A 496 -33.61 3.67 -11.66
C GLN A 496 -33.93 4.93 -10.88
N ILE A 497 -33.50 6.06 -11.40
CA ILE A 497 -33.83 7.38 -10.84
C ILE A 497 -34.49 8.18 -11.95
N THR A 498 -35.74 8.54 -11.75
CA THR A 498 -36.60 9.25 -12.71
C THR A 498 -37.23 10.46 -12.04
N PRO A 499 -37.84 11.38 -12.81
CA PRO A 499 -38.62 12.48 -12.24
C PRO A 499 -39.81 12.02 -11.38
#